data_AF-A0A7C4AR53-F1
#
_entry.id   AF-A0A7C4AR53-F1
#
_cell.length_a   1.000
_cell.length_b   1.000
_cell.length_c   1.000
_cell.angle_alpha   90.00
_cell.angle_beta   90.00
_cell.angle_gamma   90.00
#
_symmetry.space_group_name_H-M   'P 1'
#
loop_
_entity.id
_entity.type
_entity.pdbx_description
1 polymer ?
#
loop_
_entity_poly.entity_id
_entity_poly.type
_entity_poly.pdbx_seq_one_letter_code
_entity_poly.pdbx_strand_id
1 'polypeptide(L)'
;MQRSKPQGGHDVHESTRLQALTPPRQGTPCTEMRSAMFKLLLAVIAAAPALMSLPAHCAPSFEELDERIATCNVVLKSMLAMPDSAIPREIITRSRAVAIFPRFLKIGALVGIGYGSGVALGRFKESAEWSNPVFFRMKGGSFGLQMGVQSTDIVLLVMTEKGFEGLLEDKVTLGVDVSLAAGPLGRDVSAETNLRLDASFLSYARSRGFFAGMSLTGATLQSDTEANSVYHGVGISAQDIFFEGKGVLSERGKMLIQTLEEACGN
;
A
#
# COMPACT_ATOMS: atom_id res chain seq x y z
N MET A 1 19.03 90.03 34.26
CA MET A 1 19.59 90.89 35.32
C MET A 1 19.19 90.29 36.66
N GLN A 2 20.14 90.16 37.60
CA GLN A 2 20.01 89.81 39.04
C GLN A 2 19.58 88.37 39.39
N ARG A 3 20.51 87.50 39.84
CA ARG A 3 21.02 87.27 41.21
C ARG A 3 19.97 86.75 42.21
N SER A 4 20.14 85.50 42.66
CA SER A 4 20.11 85.14 44.10
C SER A 4 20.57 83.69 44.34
N LYS A 5 21.59 83.56 45.19
CA LYS A 5 21.96 82.42 46.06
C LYS A 5 21.22 82.63 47.42
N PRO A 6 21.41 81.82 48.48
CA PRO A 6 21.40 80.35 48.67
C PRO A 6 20.59 79.96 49.96
N GLN A 7 20.65 78.67 50.36
CA GLN A 7 20.66 78.07 51.73
C GLN A 7 19.96 76.70 51.66
N GLY A 8 20.61 75.57 51.96
CA GLY A 8 21.00 75.09 53.30
C GLY A 8 19.97 74.00 53.64
N GLY A 9 20.26 72.71 53.61
CA GLY A 9 21.22 71.96 54.41
C GLY A 9 20.46 70.72 54.92
N HIS A 10 21.12 69.57 54.97
CA HIS A 10 21.05 68.54 56.04
C HIS A 10 21.57 67.22 55.50
N ASP A 11 22.76 66.87 56.00
CA ASP A 11 23.38 65.56 55.97
C ASP A 11 22.52 64.52 56.68
N VAL A 12 22.41 63.32 56.11
CA VAL A 12 22.36 62.08 56.90
C VAL A 12 23.21 61.02 56.20
N HIS A 13 24.24 60.60 56.94
CA HIS A 13 25.08 59.43 56.72
C HIS A 13 24.28 58.15 56.45
N GLU A 14 24.68 57.36 55.45
CA GLU A 14 24.61 55.91 55.60
C GLU A 14 25.76 55.19 54.87
N SER A 15 26.66 54.66 55.67
CA SER A 15 27.76 53.78 55.28
C SER A 15 27.20 52.38 55.02
N THR A 16 27.28 51.89 53.77
CA THR A 16 27.09 50.45 53.50
C THR A 16 28.15 49.93 52.55
N ARG A 17 29.25 49.48 53.16
CA ARG A 17 30.04 48.27 52.89
C ARG A 17 30.07 47.73 51.46
N LEU A 18 31.27 47.80 50.87
CA LEU A 18 31.80 46.81 49.93
C LEU A 18 31.55 45.38 50.46
N GLN A 19 30.72 44.61 49.77
CA GLN A 19 30.72 43.15 49.86
C GLN A 19 31.42 42.59 48.63
N ALA A 20 32.51 41.86 48.89
CA ALA A 20 33.31 41.16 47.90
C ALA A 20 32.46 40.08 47.19
N LEU A 21 32.38 40.17 45.86
CA LEU A 21 31.85 39.14 44.99
C LEU A 21 32.69 37.86 45.14
N THR A 22 32.13 36.86 45.81
CA THR A 22 32.67 35.51 45.85
C THR A 22 32.23 34.80 44.56
N PRO A 23 33.11 34.10 43.81
CA PRO A 23 32.69 33.37 42.63
C PRO A 23 31.77 32.19 43.03
N PRO A 24 30.75 31.84 42.22
CA PRO A 24 29.85 30.74 42.53
C PRO A 24 30.59 29.40 42.44
N ARG A 25 30.31 28.53 43.42
CA ARG A 25 30.71 27.12 43.44
C ARG A 25 30.22 26.42 42.17
N GLN A 26 31.14 25.82 41.42
CA GLN A 26 30.81 24.88 40.35
C GLN A 26 30.23 23.60 40.98
N GLY A 27 28.91 23.45 40.92
CA GLY A 27 28.25 22.17 41.16
C GLY A 27 28.42 21.27 39.95
N THR A 28 28.93 20.06 40.14
CA THR A 28 29.13 19.03 39.12
C THR A 28 27.79 18.52 38.58
N PRO A 29 27.39 18.83 37.33
CA PRO A 29 26.13 18.37 36.77
C PRO A 29 26.43 17.23 35.79
N CYS A 30 26.87 16.06 36.26
CA CYS A 30 27.16 14.95 35.35
C CYS A 30 26.71 13.56 35.85
N THR A 31 26.36 13.44 37.13
CA THR A 31 26.04 12.14 37.74
C THR A 31 24.54 11.87 37.80
N GLU A 32 23.72 12.89 38.09
CA GLU A 32 22.26 12.76 38.21
C GLU A 32 21.57 12.47 36.86
N MET A 33 22.06 13.07 35.77
CA MET A 33 21.43 12.93 34.45
C MET A 33 21.62 11.52 33.86
N ARG A 34 22.74 10.85 34.17
CA ARG A 34 22.97 9.44 33.77
C ARG A 34 22.06 8.48 34.53
N SER A 35 21.75 8.79 35.80
CA SER A 35 20.83 8.01 36.64
C SER A 35 19.37 8.13 36.18
N ALA A 36 18.93 9.34 35.80
CA ALA A 36 17.59 9.57 35.24
C ALA A 36 17.39 8.88 33.88
N MET A 37 18.37 8.95 32.98
CA MET A 37 18.31 8.26 31.68
C MET A 37 18.29 6.74 31.82
N PHE A 38 19.04 6.17 32.77
CA PHE A 38 19.06 4.72 33.00
C PHE A 38 17.77 4.21 33.65
N LYS A 39 17.16 4.99 34.56
CA LYS A 39 15.85 4.68 35.15
C LYS A 39 14.71 4.77 34.14
N LEU A 40 14.77 5.75 33.22
CA LEU A 40 13.81 5.87 32.12
C LEU A 40 13.94 4.69 31.14
N LEU A 41 15.18 4.27 30.83
CA LEU A 41 15.45 3.12 29.97
C LEU A 41 14.95 1.81 30.59
N LEU A 42 15.14 1.61 31.89
CA LEU A 42 14.63 0.44 32.63
C LEU A 42 13.10 0.43 32.77
N ALA A 43 12.46 1.60 32.91
CA ALA A 43 11.00 1.71 32.96
C ALA A 43 10.32 1.37 31.61
N VAL A 44 10.97 1.71 30.49
CA VAL A 44 10.49 1.32 29.15
C VAL A 44 10.62 -0.19 28.90
N ILE A 45 11.67 -0.83 29.44
CA ILE A 45 11.87 -2.29 29.34
C ILE A 45 10.90 -3.06 30.26
N ALA A 46 10.58 -2.53 31.45
CA ALA A 46 9.68 -3.17 32.40
C ALA A 46 8.18 -3.09 32.01
N ALA A 47 7.79 -2.14 31.15
CA ALA A 47 6.42 -2.03 30.63
C ALA A 47 6.16 -2.90 29.38
N ALA A 48 7.18 -3.58 28.85
CA ALA A 48 7.09 -4.36 27.61
C ALA A 48 6.35 -5.71 27.67
N PRO A 49 6.17 -6.43 28.80
CA PRO A 49 5.56 -7.76 28.74
C PRO A 49 4.02 -7.76 28.72
N ALA A 50 3.35 -6.61 28.78
CA ALA A 50 1.88 -6.54 28.84
C ALA A 50 1.18 -6.32 27.48
N LEU A 51 1.92 -6.24 26.37
CA LEU A 51 1.35 -5.92 25.04
C LEU A 51 1.78 -6.91 23.94
N MET A 52 1.84 -8.20 24.26
CA MET A 52 2.00 -9.27 23.26
C MET A 52 0.81 -10.24 23.26
N SER A 53 -0.41 -9.71 23.32
CA SER A 53 -1.57 -10.41 22.76
C SER A 53 -1.58 -10.14 21.26
N LEU A 54 -0.66 -10.77 20.52
CA LEU A 54 -0.76 -10.77 19.06
C LEU A 54 -2.10 -11.45 18.72
N PRO A 55 -3.02 -10.79 17.99
CA PRO A 55 -4.20 -11.48 17.50
C PRO A 55 -3.70 -12.69 16.72
N ALA A 56 -4.21 -13.87 17.07
CA ALA A 56 -4.01 -15.06 16.27
C ALA A 56 -4.29 -14.68 14.81
N HIS A 57 -3.38 -14.98 13.89
CA HIS A 57 -3.64 -14.87 12.46
C HIS A 57 -4.81 -15.81 12.18
N CYS A 58 -6.03 -15.27 12.25
CA CYS A 58 -7.22 -16.00 11.91
C CYS A 58 -7.20 -16.09 10.40
N ALA A 59 -7.25 -17.31 9.86
CA ALA A 59 -7.49 -17.50 8.44
C ALA A 59 -8.74 -16.70 8.05
N PRO A 60 -8.75 -16.02 6.90
CA PRO A 60 -9.90 -15.24 6.48
C PRO A 60 -11.11 -16.18 6.34
N SER A 61 -12.28 -15.72 6.76
CA SER A 61 -13.54 -16.46 6.59
C SER A 61 -14.03 -16.40 5.14
N PHE A 62 -14.92 -17.34 4.77
CA PHE A 62 -15.55 -17.33 3.45
C PHE A 62 -16.23 -15.99 3.12
N GLU A 63 -16.95 -15.41 4.09
CA GLU A 63 -17.66 -14.13 3.89
C GLU A 63 -16.70 -12.95 3.65
N GLU A 64 -15.57 -12.89 4.35
CA GLU A 64 -14.56 -11.85 4.13
C GLU A 64 -13.90 -11.96 2.75
N LEU A 65 -13.74 -13.19 2.26
CA LEU A 65 -13.23 -13.47 0.92
C LEU A 65 -14.27 -13.13 -0.16
N ASP A 66 -15.54 -13.43 0.08
CA ASP A 66 -16.63 -13.07 -0.82
C ASP A 66 -16.80 -11.54 -0.91
N GLU A 67 -16.72 -10.84 0.22
CA GLU A 67 -16.74 -9.37 0.27
C GLU A 67 -15.54 -8.74 -0.46
N ARG A 68 -14.37 -9.41 -0.44
CA ARG A 68 -13.21 -9.00 -1.24
C ARG A 68 -13.51 -9.07 -2.73
N ILE A 69 -14.22 -10.11 -3.21
CA ILE A 69 -14.66 -10.20 -4.61
C ILE A 69 -15.59 -9.04 -4.95
N ALA A 70 -16.57 -8.70 -4.09
CA ALA A 70 -17.42 -7.53 -4.29
C ALA A 70 -16.61 -6.22 -4.37
N THR A 71 -15.62 -6.05 -3.50
CA THR A 71 -14.73 -4.87 -3.52
C THR A 71 -13.94 -4.79 -4.83
N CYS A 72 -13.46 -5.93 -5.35
CA CYS A 72 -12.80 -5.99 -6.66
C CYS A 72 -13.75 -5.56 -7.79
N ASN A 73 -15.01 -5.97 -7.74
CA ASN A 73 -16.02 -5.54 -8.72
C ASN A 73 -16.26 -4.02 -8.69
N VAL A 74 -16.36 -3.44 -7.50
CA VAL A 74 -16.50 -1.98 -7.34
C VAL A 74 -15.28 -1.22 -7.90
N VAL A 75 -14.07 -1.73 -7.65
CA VAL A 75 -12.83 -1.18 -8.20
C VAL A 75 -12.82 -1.27 -9.73
N LEU A 76 -13.16 -2.43 -10.29
CA LEU A 76 -13.20 -2.62 -11.74
C LEU A 76 -14.19 -1.65 -12.39
N LYS A 77 -15.45 -1.61 -11.94
CA LYS A 77 -16.46 -0.66 -12.45
C LYS A 77 -15.97 0.79 -12.38
N SER A 78 -15.37 1.15 -11.24
CA SER A 78 -14.79 2.47 -11.03
C SER A 78 -13.69 2.81 -12.03
N MET A 79 -12.85 1.85 -12.39
CA MET A 79 -11.73 2.07 -13.32
C MET A 79 -12.19 2.07 -14.78
N LEU A 80 -13.21 1.30 -15.12
CA LEU A 80 -13.85 1.30 -16.44
C LEU A 80 -14.59 2.60 -16.74
N ALA A 81 -15.14 3.25 -15.72
CA ALA A 81 -15.89 4.50 -15.84
C ALA A 81 -15.03 5.78 -15.74
N MET A 82 -13.69 5.67 -15.76
CA MET A 82 -12.82 6.85 -15.65
C MET A 82 -12.75 7.61 -16.99
N PRO A 83 -13.00 8.93 -17.03
CA PRO A 83 -13.05 9.68 -18.29
C PRO A 83 -11.71 9.72 -19.03
N ASP A 84 -10.59 9.88 -18.31
CA ASP A 84 -9.29 10.18 -18.91
C ASP A 84 -8.27 9.02 -18.84
N SER A 85 -8.58 7.97 -18.07
CA SER A 85 -7.67 6.84 -17.84
C SER A 85 -8.39 5.50 -17.69
N ALA A 86 -9.57 5.37 -18.31
CA ALA A 86 -10.26 4.09 -18.41
C ALA A 86 -9.39 3.04 -19.10
N ILE A 87 -9.57 1.79 -18.66
CA ILE A 87 -8.98 0.63 -19.34
C ILE A 87 -9.73 0.46 -20.67
N PRO A 88 -9.07 0.56 -21.83
CA PRO A 88 -9.75 0.42 -23.12
C PRO A 88 -10.36 -0.98 -23.27
N ARG A 89 -11.59 -1.06 -23.78
CA ARG A 89 -12.31 -2.31 -24.08
C ARG A 89 -11.41 -3.33 -24.78
N GLU A 90 -10.70 -2.90 -25.81
CA GLU A 90 -9.81 -3.75 -26.60
C GLU A 90 -8.74 -4.46 -25.77
N ILE A 91 -8.19 -3.80 -24.74
CA ILE A 91 -7.17 -4.40 -23.87
C ILE A 91 -7.79 -5.49 -23.00
N ILE A 92 -8.98 -5.26 -22.44
CA ILE A 92 -9.70 -6.25 -21.62
C ILE A 92 -10.10 -7.44 -22.48
N THR A 93 -10.66 -7.18 -23.66
CA THR A 93 -11.07 -8.22 -24.61
C THR A 93 -9.91 -9.11 -25.05
N ARG A 94 -8.70 -8.56 -25.19
CA ARG A 94 -7.50 -9.32 -25.58
C ARG A 94 -6.79 -10.01 -24.40
N SER A 95 -7.08 -9.63 -23.17
CA SER A 95 -6.38 -10.18 -22.00
C SER A 95 -6.72 -11.67 -21.77
N ARG A 96 -5.70 -12.45 -21.40
CA ARG A 96 -5.81 -13.85 -20.96
C ARG A 96 -6.27 -13.97 -19.52
N ALA A 97 -5.98 -12.97 -18.69
CA ALA A 97 -6.48 -12.85 -17.33
C ALA A 97 -6.55 -11.38 -16.89
N VAL A 98 -7.41 -11.10 -15.92
CA VAL A 98 -7.50 -9.81 -15.23
C VAL A 98 -7.34 -10.04 -13.74
N ALA A 99 -6.33 -9.42 -13.12
CA ALA A 99 -6.10 -9.46 -11.69
C ALA A 99 -6.36 -8.09 -11.06
N ILE A 100 -7.15 -8.06 -9.99
CA ILE A 100 -7.67 -6.84 -9.36
C ILE A 100 -7.25 -6.86 -7.89
N PHE A 101 -6.47 -5.85 -7.49
CA PHE A 101 -5.97 -5.66 -6.13
C PHE A 101 -6.56 -4.38 -5.55
N PRO A 102 -7.71 -4.45 -4.87
CA PRO A 102 -8.28 -3.29 -4.21
C PRO A 102 -7.39 -2.85 -3.05
N ARG A 103 -7.27 -1.53 -2.85
CA ARG A 103 -6.62 -0.94 -1.67
C ARG A 103 -5.21 -1.46 -1.39
N PHE A 104 -4.40 -1.72 -2.42
CA PHE A 104 -2.98 -2.04 -2.25
C PHE A 104 -2.31 -0.98 -1.37
N LEU A 105 -1.82 -1.43 -0.22
CA LEU A 105 -1.31 -0.57 0.84
C LEU A 105 0.19 -0.44 0.68
N LYS A 106 0.68 0.79 0.61
CA LYS A 106 2.10 1.12 0.60
C LYS A 106 2.43 1.94 1.83
N ILE A 107 3.48 1.53 2.54
CA ILE A 107 4.00 2.22 3.72
C ILE A 107 5.50 2.40 3.52
N GLY A 108 5.97 3.64 3.61
CA GLY A 108 7.39 3.89 3.40
C GLY A 108 7.85 5.33 3.58
N ALA A 109 9.16 5.44 3.64
CA ALA A 109 9.93 6.65 3.82
C ALA A 109 11.26 6.48 3.07
N LEU A 110 11.38 7.03 1.85
CA LEU A 110 12.50 6.79 0.91
C LEU A 110 12.59 5.34 0.38
N VAL A 111 12.45 4.36 1.27
CA VAL A 111 12.23 2.93 1.00
C VAL A 111 10.91 2.54 1.64
N GLY A 112 10.10 1.75 0.93
CA GLY A 112 8.78 1.32 1.39
C GLY A 112 8.47 -0.11 1.01
N ILE A 113 7.56 -0.70 1.77
CA ILE A 113 6.94 -1.99 1.46
C ILE A 113 5.49 -1.76 1.04
N GLY A 114 5.04 -2.59 0.12
CA GLY A 114 3.69 -2.62 -0.38
C GLY A 114 3.08 -4.01 -0.23
N TYR A 115 1.83 -4.08 0.19
CA TYR A 115 1.08 -5.32 0.30
C TYR A 115 -0.37 -5.11 -0.13
N GLY A 116 -0.92 -6.07 -0.84
CA GLY A 116 -2.35 -6.13 -1.12
C GLY A 116 -2.80 -7.55 -1.39
N SER A 117 -4.11 -7.76 -1.24
CA SER A 117 -4.78 -9.01 -1.59
C SER A 117 -5.89 -8.69 -2.57
N GLY A 118 -6.11 -9.60 -3.50
CA GLY A 118 -7.04 -9.40 -4.60
C GLY A 118 -7.49 -10.72 -5.20
N VAL A 119 -8.11 -10.62 -6.37
CA VAL A 119 -8.53 -11.80 -7.14
C VAL A 119 -8.06 -11.68 -8.58
N ALA A 120 -7.86 -12.82 -9.23
CA ALA A 120 -7.61 -12.92 -10.65
C ALA A 120 -8.66 -13.82 -11.31
N LEU A 121 -9.09 -13.44 -12.51
CA LEU A 121 -9.97 -14.24 -13.36
C LEU A 121 -9.23 -14.52 -14.65
N GLY A 122 -9.02 -15.80 -14.94
CA GLY A 122 -8.46 -16.27 -16.19
C GLY A 122 -9.54 -16.49 -17.24
N ARG A 123 -9.20 -16.38 -18.52
CA ARG A 123 -10.12 -16.65 -19.63
C ARG A 123 -9.84 -18.03 -20.22
N PHE A 124 -10.86 -18.87 -20.37
CA PHE A 124 -10.68 -20.17 -21.03
C PHE A 124 -10.29 -19.98 -22.50
N LYS A 125 -9.39 -20.82 -23.01
CA LYS A 125 -8.94 -20.74 -24.42
C LYS A 125 -10.05 -21.12 -25.40
N GLU A 126 -10.94 -22.01 -25.00
CA GLU A 126 -11.95 -22.61 -25.87
C GLU A 126 -13.24 -21.79 -25.94
N SER A 127 -13.81 -21.42 -24.78
CA SER A 127 -15.09 -20.70 -24.72
C SER A 127 -14.95 -19.18 -24.66
N ALA A 128 -13.74 -18.66 -24.40
CA ALA A 128 -13.49 -17.25 -24.08
C ALA A 128 -14.28 -16.72 -22.85
N GLU A 129 -14.89 -17.61 -22.07
CA GLU A 129 -15.55 -17.28 -20.79
C GLU A 129 -14.50 -17.06 -19.69
N TRP A 130 -14.92 -16.34 -18.65
CA TRP A 130 -14.10 -16.12 -17.46
C TRP A 130 -14.24 -17.28 -16.47
N SER A 131 -13.12 -17.72 -15.94
CA SER A 131 -13.05 -18.65 -14.80
C SER A 131 -13.56 -18.02 -13.51
N ASN A 132 -13.75 -18.86 -12.49
CA ASN A 132 -14.07 -18.39 -11.15
C ASN A 132 -12.91 -17.53 -10.58
N PRO A 133 -13.20 -16.59 -9.65
CA PRO A 133 -12.16 -15.78 -9.03
C PRO A 133 -11.14 -16.63 -8.26
N VAL A 134 -9.86 -16.42 -8.49
CA VAL A 134 -8.76 -17.02 -7.73
C VAL A 134 -8.12 -15.95 -6.85
N PHE A 135 -7.92 -16.22 -5.56
CA PHE A 135 -7.31 -15.26 -4.64
C PHE A 135 -5.79 -15.19 -4.82
N PHE A 136 -5.28 -13.96 -4.88
CA PHE A 136 -3.87 -13.64 -4.99
C PHE A 136 -3.42 -12.62 -3.96
N ARG A 137 -2.13 -12.69 -3.59
CA ARG A 137 -1.43 -11.69 -2.80
C ARG A 137 -0.37 -11.03 -3.68
N MET A 138 -0.22 -9.71 -3.51
CA MET A 138 0.84 -8.92 -4.12
C MET A 138 1.72 -8.30 -3.05
N LYS A 139 3.04 -8.43 -3.18
CA LYS A 139 4.05 -7.84 -2.29
C LYS A 139 5.06 -7.06 -3.11
N GLY A 140 5.26 -5.79 -2.81
CA GLY A 140 6.22 -4.94 -3.54
C GLY A 140 7.20 -4.26 -2.60
N GLY A 141 8.45 -4.12 -3.04
CA GLY A 141 9.36 -3.12 -2.51
C GLY A 141 9.32 -1.88 -3.39
N SER A 142 9.38 -0.68 -2.81
CA SER A 142 9.47 0.55 -3.60
C SER A 142 10.55 1.46 -3.07
N PHE A 143 11.30 2.08 -3.99
CA PHE A 143 12.12 3.25 -3.72
C PHE A 143 11.33 4.50 -4.13
N GLY A 144 11.19 5.49 -3.27
CA GLY A 144 10.46 6.72 -3.60
C GLY A 144 10.54 7.81 -2.54
N LEU A 145 10.56 9.06 -2.98
CA LEU A 145 10.77 10.27 -2.16
C LEU A 145 9.60 10.60 -1.21
N GLN A 146 8.53 9.82 -1.21
CA GLN A 146 7.32 10.13 -0.46
C GLN A 146 7.29 9.38 0.87
N MET A 147 7.03 10.13 1.93
CA MET A 147 6.80 9.64 3.28
C MET A 147 5.29 9.41 3.48
N GLY A 148 4.89 8.23 3.93
CA GLY A 148 3.54 8.01 4.46
C GLY A 148 2.89 6.69 4.06
N VAL A 149 1.56 6.68 4.20
CA VAL A 149 0.70 5.54 3.91
C VAL A 149 -0.16 5.89 2.70
N GLN A 150 -0.14 5.03 1.68
CA GLN A 150 -0.90 5.20 0.46
C GLN A 150 -1.74 3.96 0.19
N SER A 151 -2.95 4.18 -0.34
CA SER A 151 -3.84 3.11 -0.79
C SER A 151 -4.16 3.32 -2.26
N THR A 152 -3.83 2.32 -3.07
CA THR A 152 -3.98 2.34 -4.52
C THR A 152 -4.79 1.13 -4.96
N ASP A 153 -5.82 1.36 -5.77
CA ASP A 153 -6.51 0.27 -6.45
C ASP A 153 -5.70 -0.08 -7.71
N ILE A 154 -5.35 -1.35 -7.90
CA ILE A 154 -4.53 -1.82 -9.02
C ILE A 154 -5.30 -2.85 -9.84
N VAL A 155 -5.28 -2.72 -11.16
CA VAL A 155 -5.74 -3.73 -12.11
C VAL A 155 -4.59 -4.13 -13.02
N LEU A 156 -4.28 -5.41 -13.07
CA LEU A 156 -3.29 -6.01 -13.95
C LEU A 156 -4.00 -6.79 -15.05
N LEU A 157 -3.71 -6.47 -16.31
CA LEU A 157 -4.18 -7.22 -17.47
C LEU A 157 -3.05 -8.08 -17.98
N VAL A 158 -3.29 -9.39 -18.04
CA VAL A 158 -2.33 -10.37 -18.52
C VAL A 158 -2.53 -10.53 -20.01
N MET A 159 -1.57 -10.07 -20.81
CA MET A 159 -1.73 -9.96 -22.27
C MET A 159 -1.15 -11.15 -23.02
N THR A 160 -0.20 -11.87 -22.42
CA THR A 160 0.53 -12.96 -23.07
C THR A 160 0.32 -14.28 -22.33
N GLU A 161 0.56 -15.38 -23.05
CA GLU A 161 0.53 -16.72 -22.43
C GLU A 161 1.61 -16.87 -21.37
N LYS A 162 2.82 -16.33 -21.60
CA LYS A 162 3.88 -16.29 -20.59
C LYS A 162 3.44 -15.58 -19.30
N GLY A 163 2.70 -14.48 -19.44
CA GLY A 163 2.15 -13.78 -18.28
C GLY A 163 1.11 -14.63 -17.53
N PHE A 164 0.31 -15.39 -18.26
CA PHE A 164 -0.70 -16.28 -17.70
C PHE A 164 -0.06 -17.47 -16.98
N GLU A 165 0.95 -18.10 -17.58
CA GLU A 165 1.77 -19.14 -16.96
C GLU A 165 2.40 -18.65 -15.65
N GLY A 166 2.88 -17.41 -15.60
CA GLY A 166 3.38 -16.80 -14.37
C GLY A 166 2.36 -16.72 -13.23
N LEU A 167 1.06 -16.66 -13.51
CA LEU A 167 0.02 -16.74 -12.45
C LEU A 167 -0.13 -18.16 -11.89
N LEU A 168 0.33 -19.18 -12.61
CA LEU A 168 0.26 -20.58 -12.19
C LEU A 168 1.45 -21.00 -11.34
N GLU A 169 2.53 -20.22 -11.38
CA GLU A 169 3.71 -20.41 -10.56
C GLU A 169 3.43 -20.05 -9.10
N ASP A 170 4.22 -20.63 -8.19
CA ASP A 170 4.12 -20.32 -6.75
C ASP A 170 4.33 -18.83 -6.45
N LYS A 171 5.18 -18.17 -7.26
CA LYS A 171 5.51 -16.76 -7.13
C LYS A 171 6.16 -16.24 -8.40
N VAL A 172 5.59 -15.18 -8.97
CA VAL A 172 6.15 -14.48 -10.15
C VAL A 172 6.48 -13.03 -9.80
N THR A 173 7.63 -12.54 -10.27
CA THR A 173 8.11 -11.17 -10.04
C THR A 173 7.90 -10.30 -11.27
N LEU A 174 7.08 -9.25 -11.13
CA LEU A 174 6.76 -8.31 -12.20
C LEU A 174 8.00 -7.50 -12.62
N GLY A 175 8.25 -7.42 -13.93
CA GLY A 175 9.40 -6.75 -14.53
C GLY A 175 10.74 -7.49 -14.38
N VAL A 176 10.79 -8.63 -13.69
CA VAL A 176 11.98 -9.50 -13.59
C VAL A 176 11.71 -10.81 -14.31
N ASP A 177 10.71 -11.58 -13.86
CA ASP A 177 10.37 -12.89 -14.45
C ASP A 177 9.48 -12.71 -15.70
N VAL A 178 8.56 -11.75 -15.62
CA VAL A 178 7.60 -11.38 -16.67
C VAL A 178 7.67 -9.89 -16.96
N SER A 179 7.51 -9.50 -18.24
CA SER A 179 7.54 -8.07 -18.60
C SER A 179 6.29 -7.35 -18.08
N LEU A 180 6.50 -6.16 -17.51
CA LEU A 180 5.43 -5.28 -17.01
C LEU A 180 5.53 -3.93 -17.72
N ALA A 181 4.41 -3.46 -18.25
CA ALA A 181 4.27 -2.07 -18.68
C ALA A 181 3.15 -1.38 -17.88
N ALA A 182 3.31 -0.08 -17.67
CA ALA A 182 2.27 0.76 -17.08
C ALA A 182 1.33 1.27 -18.18
N GLY A 183 0.02 1.10 -17.99
CA GLY A 183 -1.00 1.86 -18.70
C GLY A 183 -1.06 3.31 -18.21
N PRO A 184 -1.90 4.19 -18.77
CA PRO A 184 -2.05 5.57 -18.30
C PRO A 184 -2.27 5.60 -16.77
N LEU A 185 -1.35 6.25 -16.05
CA LEU A 185 -1.33 6.30 -14.60
C LEU A 185 -2.02 7.57 -14.11
N GLY A 186 -3.20 7.46 -13.50
CA GLY A 186 -3.85 8.58 -12.80
C GLY A 186 -4.60 9.56 -13.72
N ARG A 187 -4.87 10.77 -13.19
CA ARG A 187 -5.71 11.81 -13.84
C ARG A 187 -4.94 12.76 -14.76
N ASP A 188 -3.60 12.71 -14.76
CA ASP A 188 -2.75 13.74 -15.39
C ASP A 188 -1.88 13.23 -16.55
N VAL A 189 -2.29 12.18 -17.28
CA VAL A 189 -1.42 11.58 -18.30
C VAL A 189 -2.05 11.56 -19.69
N SER A 190 -1.69 12.56 -20.48
CA SER A 190 -1.61 12.49 -21.94
C SER A 190 -0.29 11.82 -22.34
N ALA A 191 -0.23 10.49 -22.34
CA ALA A 191 0.90 9.74 -22.90
C ALA A 191 0.45 9.04 -24.18
N GLU A 192 1.03 9.45 -25.31
CA GLU A 192 0.78 8.91 -26.64
C GLU A 192 1.04 7.40 -26.71
N THR A 193 -0.03 6.67 -27.02
CA THR A 193 -0.17 5.62 -28.04
C THR A 193 1.09 4.91 -28.52
N ASN A 194 1.80 4.26 -27.61
CA ASN A 194 2.39 2.95 -27.87
C ASN A 194 2.34 2.17 -26.57
N LEU A 195 1.12 1.79 -26.16
CA LEU A 195 0.95 0.73 -25.18
C LEU A 195 1.77 -0.45 -25.70
N ARG A 196 2.79 -0.85 -24.95
CA ARG A 196 3.59 -2.04 -25.25
C ARG A 196 2.70 -3.26 -25.11
N LEU A 197 1.90 -3.54 -26.13
CA LEU A 197 1.01 -4.70 -26.20
C LEU A 197 1.80 -6.02 -26.16
N ASP A 198 3.12 -5.95 -26.34
CA ASP A 198 4.09 -7.03 -26.16
C ASP A 198 4.47 -7.30 -24.70
N ALA A 199 4.12 -6.41 -23.76
CA ALA A 199 4.33 -6.66 -22.33
C ALA A 199 3.42 -7.78 -21.82
N SER A 200 3.95 -8.64 -20.96
CA SER A 200 3.18 -9.77 -20.40
C SER A 200 2.06 -9.29 -19.48
N PHE A 201 2.32 -8.22 -18.73
CA PHE A 201 1.37 -7.54 -17.87
C PHE A 201 1.26 -6.05 -18.25
N LEU A 202 0.02 -5.56 -18.30
CA LEU A 202 -0.30 -4.13 -18.30
C LEU A 202 -0.89 -3.76 -16.94
N SER A 203 -0.35 -2.72 -16.31
CA SER A 203 -0.82 -2.25 -15.01
C SER A 203 -1.56 -0.92 -15.12
N TYR A 204 -2.77 -0.89 -14.58
CA TYR A 204 -3.56 0.32 -14.38
C TYR A 204 -3.70 0.54 -12.88
N ALA A 205 -3.60 1.80 -12.45
CA ALA A 205 -3.67 2.15 -11.04
C ALA A 205 -4.51 3.39 -10.82
N ARG A 206 -5.34 3.36 -9.76
CA ARG A 206 -6.09 4.50 -9.27
C ARG A 206 -5.78 4.74 -7.81
N SER A 207 -5.06 5.82 -7.52
CA SER A 207 -4.72 6.19 -6.14
C SER A 207 -5.70 7.16 -5.54
N ARG A 208 -5.96 6.99 -4.24
CA ARG A 208 -6.66 7.98 -3.41
C ARG A 208 -5.60 8.90 -2.77
N GLY A 209 -5.03 9.83 -3.55
CA GLY A 209 -4.00 10.77 -3.06
C GLY A 209 -2.99 11.21 -4.13
N PHE A 210 -1.91 11.86 -3.71
CA PHE A 210 -0.80 12.29 -4.59
C PHE A 210 -0.02 11.07 -5.11
N PHE A 211 -0.02 10.86 -6.42
CA PHE A 211 0.60 9.72 -7.10
C PHE A 211 1.92 10.13 -7.74
N ALA A 212 3.02 10.06 -6.98
CA ALA A 212 4.36 10.24 -7.54
C ALA A 212 5.17 8.94 -7.42
N GLY A 213 5.49 8.31 -8.56
CA GLY A 213 6.55 7.31 -8.66
C GLY A 213 6.29 5.95 -8.02
N MET A 214 5.04 5.44 -8.05
CA MET A 214 4.81 4.03 -7.69
C MET A 214 5.22 3.12 -8.85
N SER A 215 6.29 2.34 -8.65
CA SER A 215 6.66 1.24 -9.54
C SER A 215 6.13 -0.08 -8.96
N LEU A 216 5.54 -0.90 -9.81
CA LEU A 216 5.21 -2.30 -9.51
C LEU A 216 6.31 -3.26 -9.98
N THR A 217 7.35 -2.76 -10.64
CA THR A 217 8.53 -3.55 -10.99
C THR A 217 9.20 -4.04 -9.72
N GLY A 218 9.47 -5.34 -9.64
CA GLY A 218 9.98 -6.03 -8.47
C GLY A 218 8.89 -6.49 -7.49
N ALA A 219 7.61 -6.19 -7.74
CA ALA A 219 6.52 -6.76 -6.96
C ALA A 219 6.31 -8.23 -7.32
N THR A 220 6.04 -9.05 -6.32
CA THR A 220 5.72 -10.46 -6.48
C THR A 220 4.21 -10.67 -6.42
N LEU A 221 3.70 -11.52 -7.32
CA LEU A 221 2.35 -12.08 -7.28
C LEU A 221 2.46 -13.54 -6.85
N GLN A 222 1.56 -13.95 -5.96
CA GLN A 222 1.50 -15.31 -5.44
C GLN A 222 0.05 -15.70 -5.20
N SER A 223 -0.32 -16.91 -5.61
CA SER A 223 -1.63 -17.49 -5.29
C SER A 223 -1.81 -17.60 -3.77
N ASP A 224 -2.96 -17.16 -3.27
CA ASP A 224 -3.29 -17.24 -1.85
C ASP A 224 -3.88 -18.61 -1.54
N THR A 225 -3.02 -19.64 -1.43
CA THR A 225 -3.43 -21.04 -1.24
C THR A 225 -4.35 -21.22 -0.03
N GLU A 226 -4.14 -20.46 1.04
CA GLU A 226 -4.98 -20.49 2.24
C GLU A 226 -6.38 -19.94 1.93
N ALA A 227 -6.47 -18.74 1.35
CA ALA A 227 -7.76 -18.17 0.97
C ALA A 227 -8.49 -19.02 -0.07
N ASN A 228 -7.77 -19.54 -1.07
CA ASN A 228 -8.32 -20.43 -2.08
C ASN A 228 -8.87 -21.72 -1.46
N SER A 229 -8.17 -22.30 -0.48
CA SER A 229 -8.64 -23.50 0.24
C SER A 229 -9.87 -23.21 1.09
N VAL A 230 -9.92 -22.06 1.78
CA VAL A 230 -11.11 -21.67 2.55
C VAL A 230 -12.32 -21.43 1.64
N TYR A 231 -12.11 -20.79 0.48
CA TYR A 231 -13.19 -20.35 -0.38
C TYR A 231 -13.70 -21.44 -1.33
N HIS A 232 -12.79 -22.14 -2.02
CA HIS A 232 -13.17 -23.17 -2.99
C HIS A 232 -13.15 -24.58 -2.41
N GLY A 233 -12.48 -24.80 -1.28
CA GLY A 233 -12.27 -26.11 -0.67
C GLY A 233 -10.82 -26.59 -0.81
N VAL A 234 -10.43 -27.50 0.09
CA VAL A 234 -9.07 -28.07 0.13
C VAL A 234 -8.81 -28.91 -1.12
N GLY A 235 -7.62 -28.74 -1.72
CA GLY A 235 -7.18 -29.51 -2.88
C GLY A 235 -7.58 -28.92 -4.23
N ILE A 236 -8.27 -27.78 -4.26
CA ILE A 236 -8.53 -27.01 -5.48
C ILE A 236 -7.41 -25.99 -5.67
N SER A 237 -6.58 -26.18 -6.70
CA SER A 237 -5.49 -25.27 -7.03
C SER A 237 -5.93 -24.10 -7.92
N ALA A 238 -5.08 -23.08 -8.06
CA ALA A 238 -5.31 -22.01 -9.03
C ALA A 238 -5.39 -22.54 -10.48
N GLN A 239 -4.61 -23.59 -10.79
CA GLN A 239 -4.61 -24.24 -12.10
C GLN A 239 -5.95 -24.93 -12.38
N ASP A 240 -6.49 -25.66 -11.39
CA ASP A 240 -7.81 -26.29 -11.46
C ASP A 240 -8.91 -25.27 -11.79
N ILE A 241 -8.85 -24.09 -11.16
CA ILE A 241 -9.85 -23.03 -11.37
C ILE A 241 -9.68 -22.40 -12.75
N PHE A 242 -8.45 -22.03 -13.13
CA PHE A 242 -8.17 -21.33 -14.38
C PHE A 242 -8.33 -22.17 -15.64
N PHE A 243 -8.14 -23.49 -15.57
CA PHE A 243 -8.26 -24.37 -16.74
C PHE A 243 -9.53 -25.22 -16.77
N GLU A 244 -10.03 -25.63 -15.61
CA GLU A 244 -11.17 -26.54 -15.54
C GLU A 244 -12.44 -25.87 -14.99
N GLY A 245 -12.36 -24.61 -14.55
CA GLY A 245 -13.50 -23.89 -13.97
C GLY A 245 -13.99 -24.49 -12.66
N LYS A 246 -13.13 -25.24 -11.96
CA LYS A 246 -13.42 -25.81 -10.65
C LYS A 246 -13.65 -24.72 -9.59
N GLY A 247 -14.20 -25.12 -8.46
CA GLY A 247 -14.39 -24.28 -7.28
C GLY A 247 -15.73 -23.54 -7.22
N VAL A 248 -15.92 -22.77 -6.16
CA VAL A 248 -17.14 -22.03 -5.87
C VAL A 248 -17.28 -20.77 -6.74
N LEU A 249 -18.47 -20.58 -7.31
CA LEU A 249 -18.91 -19.33 -7.95
C LEU A 249 -20.08 -18.71 -7.16
N SER A 250 -19.77 -17.75 -6.29
CA SER A 250 -20.78 -17.02 -5.52
C SER A 250 -21.53 -15.99 -6.38
N GLU A 251 -22.63 -15.42 -5.86
CA GLU A 251 -23.31 -14.31 -6.51
C GLU A 251 -22.40 -13.10 -6.73
N ARG A 252 -21.51 -12.78 -5.77
CA ARG A 252 -20.51 -11.70 -5.94
C ARG A 252 -19.50 -12.03 -7.04
N GLY A 253 -19.11 -13.31 -7.18
CA GLY A 253 -18.29 -13.81 -8.28
C GLY A 253 -18.98 -13.65 -9.64
N LYS A 254 -20.26 -14.02 -9.75
CA LYS A 254 -21.06 -13.83 -10.98
C LYS A 254 -21.13 -12.36 -11.37
N MET A 255 -21.39 -11.47 -10.41
CA MET A 255 -21.43 -10.02 -10.65
C MET A 255 -20.09 -9.45 -11.13
N LEU A 256 -18.96 -10.04 -10.73
CA LEU A 256 -17.64 -9.64 -11.22
C LEU A 256 -17.39 -10.13 -12.65
N ILE A 257 -17.75 -11.38 -12.95
CA ILE A 257 -17.69 -11.94 -14.32
C ILE A 257 -18.57 -11.12 -15.26
N GLN A 258 -19.81 -10.82 -14.87
CA GLN A 258 -20.73 -10.01 -15.66
C GLN A 258 -20.13 -8.63 -16.00
N THR A 259 -19.51 -7.95 -15.03
CA THR A 259 -18.83 -6.67 -15.30
C THR A 259 -17.72 -6.81 -16.34
N LEU A 260 -16.95 -7.90 -16.32
CA LEU A 260 -15.91 -8.16 -17.31
C LEU A 260 -16.49 -8.47 -18.69
N GLU A 261 -17.61 -9.18 -18.76
CA GLU A 261 -18.34 -9.48 -20.01
C GLU A 261 -18.89 -8.19 -20.64
N GLU A 262 -19.58 -7.36 -19.86
CA GLU A 262 -20.07 -6.05 -20.30
C GLU A 262 -18.91 -5.15 -20.79
N ALA A 263 -17.78 -5.20 -20.08
CA ALA A 263 -16.56 -4.49 -20.45
C ALA A 263 -15.95 -5.00 -21.76
N CYS A 264 -16.15 -6.29 -22.11
CA CYS A 264 -15.76 -6.88 -23.39
C CYS A 264 -16.78 -6.58 -24.51
N GLY A 265 -18.06 -6.43 -24.15
CA GLY A 265 -19.15 -6.08 -25.07
C GLY A 265 -20.07 -7.25 -25.38
N ASN A 266 -20.04 -8.24 -24.49
CA ASN A 266 -20.85 -9.46 -24.54
C ASN A 266 -22.07 -9.32 -23.64
#